data_AF-A0AAV3HMC9-F1
#
_entry.id   AF-A0AAV3HMC9-F1
#
_cell.length_a   1.000
_cell.length_b   1.000
_cell.length_c   1.000
_cell.angle_alpha   90.00
_cell.angle_beta   90.00
_cell.angle_gamma   90.00
#
_symmetry.space_group_name_H-M   'P 1'
#
loop_
_entity.id
_entity.type
_entity.pdbx_description
1 polymer ?
#
loop_
_entity_poly.entity_id
_entity_poly.type
_entity_poly.pdbx_seq_one_letter_code
_entity_poly.pdbx_strand_id
1 'polypeptide(L)'
;MECLKHDVILSMNPDANQLGTRANANQVDLNRAFPTQNWTEHGTVYRWSSHTPVRDVKVKTGDKEQLEPEVDALISLIELRRPKFVVSFHEPLAFVDDPAHSDLAKWLGKQFNLPIVEDVDYETPGSFGTWCNERQLPCITVELPPISADLTIEKHLDAFIALLQHDPDL
;
A
#
# COMPACT_ATOMS: atom_id res chain seq x y z
N MET A 1 -6.41 27.06 -11.86
CA MET A 1 -6.54 26.51 -10.50
C MET A 1 -5.89 25.15 -10.54
N GLU A 2 -4.87 24.94 -9.73
CA GLU A 2 -4.34 23.60 -9.49
C GLU A 2 -5.40 22.83 -8.70
N CYS A 3 -6.10 21.91 -9.38
CA CYS A 3 -7.12 21.09 -8.75
C CYS A 3 -6.53 19.74 -8.36
N LEU A 4 -7.01 19.19 -7.25
CA LEU A 4 -6.78 17.81 -6.87
C LEU A 4 -7.28 16.90 -8.00
N LYS A 5 -6.39 16.10 -8.60
CA LYS A 5 -6.72 15.24 -9.75
C LYS A 5 -7.18 13.84 -9.35
N HIS A 6 -6.84 13.40 -8.14
CA HIS A 6 -7.01 12.01 -7.68
C HIS A 6 -7.84 11.96 -6.40
N ASP A 7 -8.64 10.90 -6.23
CA ASP A 7 -9.28 10.60 -4.94
C ASP A 7 -8.19 10.27 -3.90
N VAL A 8 -8.35 10.71 -2.64
CA VAL A 8 -7.34 10.53 -1.57
C VAL A 8 -7.97 9.87 -0.34
N ILE A 9 -7.33 8.81 0.14
CA ILE A 9 -7.63 8.17 1.43
C ILE A 9 -6.42 8.39 2.32
N LEU A 10 -6.57 9.19 3.38
CA LEU A 10 -5.46 9.49 4.31
C LEU A 10 -5.06 8.26 5.13
N SER A 11 -6.04 7.46 5.54
CA SER A 11 -5.82 6.17 6.18
C SER A 11 -6.98 5.24 5.87
N MET A 12 -6.66 4.05 5.38
CA MET A 12 -7.65 2.99 5.19
C MET A 12 -7.83 2.12 6.45
N ASN A 13 -7.02 2.32 7.49
CA ASN A 13 -7.04 1.53 8.72
C ASN A 13 -6.99 2.43 9.97
N PRO A 14 -8.04 3.24 10.22
CA PRO A 14 -8.06 4.22 11.30
C PRO A 14 -7.96 3.57 12.69
N ASP A 15 -8.56 2.39 12.88
CA ASP A 15 -8.49 1.66 14.14
C ASP A 15 -7.05 1.25 14.48
N ALA A 16 -6.28 0.79 13.48
CA ALA A 16 -4.87 0.47 13.68
C ALA A 16 -4.03 1.71 14.01
N ASN A 17 -4.39 2.89 13.46
CA ASN A 17 -3.70 4.13 13.81
C ASN A 17 -3.87 4.48 15.29
N GLN A 18 -5.10 4.44 15.81
CA GLN A 18 -5.35 4.74 17.23
C GLN A 18 -4.76 3.69 18.17
N LEU A 19 -4.64 2.43 17.73
CA LEU A 19 -4.08 1.33 18.51
C LEU A 19 -2.55 1.25 18.42
N GLY A 20 -1.93 1.95 17.47
CA GLY A 20 -0.49 1.85 17.22
C GLY A 20 -0.08 0.46 16.73
N THR A 21 -0.95 -0.22 15.99
CA THR A 21 -0.74 -1.59 15.50
C THR A 21 -0.58 -1.63 13.99
N ARG A 22 0.13 -2.66 13.48
CA ARG A 22 0.18 -2.95 12.04
C ARG A 22 -1.19 -3.44 11.52
N ALA A 23 -1.81 -4.34 12.28
CA ALA A 23 -3.07 -4.97 11.96
C ALA A 23 -4.27 -4.11 12.41
N ASN A 24 -5.45 -4.35 11.84
CA ASN A 24 -6.70 -3.76 12.31
C ASN A 24 -7.12 -4.29 13.71
N ALA A 25 -8.29 -3.87 14.19
CA ALA A 25 -8.82 -4.24 15.50
C ALA A 25 -9.02 -5.77 15.69
N ASN A 26 -9.13 -6.54 14.61
CA ASN A 26 -9.28 -8.00 14.63
C ASN A 26 -7.95 -8.77 14.60
N GLN A 27 -6.83 -8.05 14.62
CA GLN A 27 -5.46 -8.57 14.43
C GLN A 27 -5.26 -9.18 13.03
N VAL A 28 -5.98 -8.67 12.03
CA VAL A 28 -5.80 -9.01 10.63
C VAL A 28 -4.86 -8.02 9.96
N ASP A 29 -3.82 -8.54 9.28
CA ASP A 29 -3.01 -7.74 8.38
C ASP A 29 -3.84 -7.46 7.12
N LEU A 30 -4.31 -6.22 6.97
CA LEU A 30 -5.18 -5.87 5.84
C LEU A 30 -4.50 -6.10 4.49
N ASN A 31 -3.17 -5.99 4.42
CA ASN A 31 -2.40 -6.29 3.21
C ASN A 31 -2.11 -7.80 3.06
N ARG A 32 -2.87 -8.66 3.74
CA ARG A 32 -2.96 -10.11 3.55
C ARG A 32 -4.42 -10.59 3.53
N ALA A 33 -5.38 -9.66 3.46
CA ALA A 33 -6.81 -9.91 3.63
C ALA A 33 -7.66 -9.53 2.41
N PHE A 34 -7.04 -9.10 1.31
CA PHE A 34 -7.78 -8.92 0.06
C PHE A 34 -8.19 -10.28 -0.51
N PRO A 35 -9.38 -10.38 -1.16
CA PRO A 35 -9.88 -11.62 -1.74
C PRO A 35 -9.16 -11.92 -3.07
N THR A 36 -7.92 -12.35 -2.98
CA THR A 36 -7.11 -12.81 -4.12
C THR A 36 -7.30 -14.30 -4.35
N GLN A 37 -7.04 -14.78 -5.56
CA GLN A 37 -7.16 -16.18 -5.93
C GLN A 37 -6.23 -17.10 -5.13
N ASN A 38 -5.09 -16.57 -4.69
CA ASN A 38 -4.11 -17.27 -3.86
C ASN A 38 -4.29 -17.02 -2.34
N TRP A 39 -5.33 -16.29 -1.92
CA TRP A 39 -5.59 -16.03 -0.50
C TRP A 39 -5.84 -17.33 0.28
N THR A 40 -5.37 -17.40 1.53
CA THR A 40 -5.65 -18.51 2.44
C THR A 40 -5.94 -18.02 3.85
N GLU A 41 -6.77 -18.76 4.59
CA GLU A 41 -7.13 -18.48 5.99
C GLU A 41 -5.95 -18.71 6.97
N HIS A 42 -4.85 -19.30 6.49
CA HIS A 42 -3.67 -19.51 7.30
C HIS A 42 -3.02 -18.17 7.65
N GLY A 43 -2.87 -17.92 8.96
CA GLY A 43 -2.12 -16.78 9.46
C GLY A 43 -0.69 -16.74 8.91
N THR A 44 -0.09 -15.54 8.94
CA THR A 44 1.27 -15.31 8.47
C THR A 44 2.11 -14.61 9.54
N VAL A 45 3.31 -14.17 9.18
CA VAL A 45 4.24 -13.48 10.07
C VAL A 45 4.78 -12.20 9.45
N TYR A 46 4.85 -11.14 10.25
CA TYR A 46 5.54 -9.89 9.91
C TYR A 46 6.80 -9.70 10.77
N ARG A 47 7.64 -8.74 10.39
CA ARG A 47 8.90 -8.42 11.08
C ARG A 47 8.62 -7.48 12.25
N TRP A 48 9.14 -7.79 13.43
CA TRP A 48 8.97 -6.93 14.62
C TRP A 48 9.51 -5.51 14.44
N SER A 49 10.70 -5.36 13.88
CA SER A 49 11.32 -4.07 13.54
C SER A 49 12.29 -4.23 12.36
N SER A 50 12.71 -3.14 11.71
CA SER A 50 13.59 -3.20 10.54
C SER A 50 14.90 -3.99 10.75
N HIS A 51 15.43 -4.03 11.97
CA HIS A 51 16.67 -4.73 12.31
C HIS A 51 16.44 -6.12 12.93
N THR A 52 15.20 -6.53 13.19
CA THR A 52 14.90 -7.89 13.67
C THR A 52 15.22 -8.86 12.53
N PRO A 53 16.02 -9.92 12.73
CA PRO A 53 16.55 -10.74 11.62
C PRO A 53 15.47 -11.58 10.91
N VAL A 54 14.41 -11.94 11.61
CA VAL A 54 13.35 -12.83 11.11
C VAL A 54 11.97 -12.15 11.13
N ARG A 55 11.04 -12.74 10.37
CA ARG A 55 9.60 -12.50 10.52
C ARG A 55 9.02 -13.63 11.36
N ASP A 56 8.53 -13.31 12.56
CA ASP A 56 7.99 -14.30 13.50
C ASP A 56 6.79 -13.78 14.30
N VAL A 57 6.39 -12.52 14.10
CA VAL A 57 5.21 -11.95 14.75
C VAL A 57 3.97 -12.42 14.02
N LYS A 58 3.25 -13.37 14.63
CA LYS A 58 2.04 -13.97 14.07
C LYS A 58 0.93 -12.94 13.88
N VAL A 59 0.25 -13.01 12.74
CA VAL A 59 -0.88 -12.14 12.39
C VAL A 59 -1.91 -12.91 11.57
N LYS A 60 -3.19 -12.55 11.67
CA LYS A 60 -4.27 -13.18 10.90
C LYS A 60 -4.33 -12.61 9.47
N THR A 61 -4.94 -13.36 8.57
CA THR A 61 -5.15 -12.99 7.16
C THR A 61 -6.63 -12.75 6.81
N GLY A 62 -7.53 -12.82 7.78
CA GLY A 62 -8.97 -12.61 7.60
C GLY A 62 -9.79 -13.88 7.82
N ASP A 63 -11.08 -13.79 7.51
CA ASP A 63 -12.03 -14.91 7.50
C ASP A 63 -12.46 -15.20 6.06
N LYS A 64 -12.60 -16.48 5.70
CA LYS A 64 -13.03 -16.89 4.36
C LYS A 64 -14.50 -16.56 4.08
N GLU A 65 -15.32 -16.44 5.12
CA GLU A 65 -16.75 -16.20 5.00
C GLU A 65 -17.09 -14.71 4.99
N GLN A 66 -16.20 -13.86 5.49
CA GLN A 66 -16.47 -12.43 5.65
C GLN A 66 -15.18 -11.60 5.53
N LEU A 67 -15.22 -10.58 4.66
CA LEU A 67 -14.14 -9.61 4.54
C LEU A 67 -14.05 -8.72 5.79
N GLU A 68 -12.83 -8.28 6.11
CA GLU A 68 -12.64 -7.17 7.04
C GLU A 68 -13.33 -5.91 6.49
N PRO A 69 -14.02 -5.13 7.33
CA PRO A 69 -14.85 -4.01 6.86
C PRO A 69 -14.04 -2.93 6.13
N GLU A 70 -12.78 -2.72 6.50
CA GLU A 70 -11.89 -1.78 5.82
C GLU A 70 -11.55 -2.23 4.39
N VAL A 71 -11.38 -3.55 4.19
CA VAL A 71 -11.11 -4.15 2.88
C VAL A 71 -12.36 -4.06 2.00
N ASP A 72 -13.53 -4.44 2.54
CA ASP A 72 -14.80 -4.39 1.83
C ASP A 72 -15.15 -2.95 1.38
N ALA A 73 -14.96 -1.97 2.26
CA ALA A 73 -15.19 -0.57 1.95
C ALA A 73 -14.25 -0.03 0.86
N LEU A 74 -12.96 -0.38 0.92
CA LEU A 74 -11.98 0.04 -0.09
C LEU A 74 -12.27 -0.59 -1.46
N ILE A 75 -12.64 -1.88 -1.49
CA ILE A 75 -13.05 -2.57 -2.72
C ILE A 75 -14.26 -1.88 -3.34
N SER A 76 -15.32 -1.66 -2.54
CA SER A 76 -16.54 -0.99 -2.99
C SER A 76 -16.26 0.41 -3.56
N LEU A 77 -15.35 1.15 -2.94
CA LEU A 77 -14.95 2.47 -3.42
C LEU A 77 -14.19 2.40 -4.75
N ILE A 78 -13.23 1.47 -4.89
CA ILE A 78 -12.48 1.28 -6.14
C ILE A 78 -13.41 0.87 -7.28
N GLU A 79 -14.37 -0.02 -7.00
CA GLU A 79 -15.39 -0.41 -7.98
C GLU A 79 -16.29 0.74 -8.40
N LEU A 80 -16.69 1.61 -7.46
CA LEU A 80 -17.51 2.78 -7.75
C LEU A 80 -16.75 3.86 -8.53
N ARG A 81 -15.51 4.16 -8.13
CA ARG A 81 -14.74 5.31 -8.62
C ARG A 81 -13.90 4.98 -9.85
N ARG A 82 -13.60 3.69 -10.08
CA ARG A 82 -12.87 3.18 -11.26
C ARG A 82 -11.57 3.97 -11.52
N PRO A 83 -10.65 4.06 -10.54
CA PRO A 83 -9.40 4.79 -10.73
C PRO A 83 -8.57 4.15 -11.85
N LYS A 84 -7.78 4.98 -12.56
CA LYS A 84 -6.87 4.49 -13.61
C LYS A 84 -5.63 3.79 -13.03
N PHE A 85 -5.25 4.15 -11.82
CA PHE A 85 -4.11 3.60 -11.09
C PHE A 85 -4.32 3.84 -9.59
N VAL A 86 -3.54 3.15 -8.76
CA VAL A 86 -3.45 3.40 -7.32
C VAL A 86 -1.98 3.56 -6.93
N VAL A 87 -1.69 4.53 -6.07
CA VAL A 87 -0.40 4.64 -5.36
C VAL A 87 -0.68 4.39 -3.89
N SER A 88 -0.09 3.33 -3.34
CA SER A 88 -0.20 2.97 -1.92
C SER A 88 1.09 3.33 -1.19
N PHE A 89 1.00 4.05 -0.07
CA PHE A 89 2.17 4.44 0.72
C PHE A 89 2.33 3.52 1.93
N HIS A 90 3.56 3.05 2.15
CA HIS A 90 3.96 2.19 3.25
C HIS A 90 5.33 2.62 3.80
N GLU A 91 5.74 1.99 4.89
CA GLU A 91 7.05 2.11 5.52
C GLU A 91 7.45 0.73 6.09
N PRO A 92 8.76 0.41 6.27
CA PRO A 92 9.91 1.30 6.11
C PRO A 92 10.94 0.80 5.07
N LEU A 93 10.52 0.18 3.96
CA LEU A 93 11.46 -0.57 3.11
C LEU A 93 12.33 0.27 2.15
N ALA A 94 12.05 1.57 2.01
CA ALA A 94 12.87 2.52 1.24
C ALA A 94 12.99 2.21 -0.27
N PHE A 95 11.87 1.94 -0.95
CA PHE A 95 11.83 1.74 -2.40
C PHE A 95 10.48 2.13 -3.03
N VAL A 96 10.43 2.16 -4.36
CA VAL A 96 9.18 2.14 -5.15
C VAL A 96 9.05 0.78 -5.81
N ASP A 97 7.98 0.05 -5.50
CA ASP A 97 7.67 -1.26 -6.07
C ASP A 97 6.63 -1.11 -7.17
N ASP A 98 7.04 -1.49 -8.38
CA ASP A 98 6.18 -1.50 -9.56
C ASP A 98 6.48 -2.73 -10.44
N PRO A 99 5.53 -3.69 -10.54
CA PRO A 99 5.72 -4.89 -11.35
C PRO A 99 5.71 -4.60 -12.87
N ALA A 100 5.24 -3.43 -13.31
CA ALA A 100 5.03 -3.11 -14.72
C ALA A 100 6.06 -2.16 -15.34
N HIS A 101 7.08 -1.71 -14.58
CA HIS A 101 8.10 -0.76 -15.06
C HIS A 101 7.53 0.53 -15.67
N SER A 102 6.43 1.00 -15.11
CA SER A 102 5.69 2.15 -15.60
C SER A 102 6.48 3.45 -15.46
N ASP A 103 6.13 4.42 -16.29
CA ASP A 103 6.72 5.76 -16.20
C ASP A 103 6.29 6.49 -14.91
N LEU A 104 5.11 6.14 -14.35
CA LEU A 104 4.67 6.64 -13.06
C LEU A 104 5.59 6.17 -11.93
N ALA A 105 6.03 4.92 -11.90
CA ALA A 105 6.99 4.45 -10.89
C ALA A 105 8.36 5.10 -11.02
N LYS A 106 8.83 5.32 -12.25
CA LYS A 106 10.07 6.08 -12.50
C LYS A 106 9.97 7.52 -12.02
N TRP A 107 8.83 8.15 -12.28
CA TRP A 107 8.53 9.49 -11.79
C TRP A 107 8.49 9.52 -10.25
N LEU A 108 7.80 8.56 -9.62
CA LEU A 108 7.76 8.43 -8.15
C LEU A 108 9.16 8.21 -7.55
N GLY A 109 9.95 7.30 -8.10
CA GLY A 109 11.32 7.04 -7.65
C GLY A 109 12.19 8.30 -7.72
N LYS A 110 12.05 9.10 -8.79
CA LYS A 110 12.73 10.39 -8.91
C LYS A 110 12.21 11.42 -7.89
N GLN A 111 10.91 11.55 -7.72
CA GLN A 111 10.29 12.53 -6.81
C GLN A 111 10.62 12.27 -5.34
N PHE A 112 10.57 11.00 -4.93
CA PHE A 112 10.85 10.59 -3.55
C PHE A 112 12.33 10.24 -3.33
N ASN A 113 13.16 10.25 -4.38
CA ASN A 113 14.56 9.84 -4.36
C ASN A 113 14.73 8.43 -3.76
N LEU A 114 13.94 7.49 -4.27
CA LEU A 114 13.92 6.09 -3.86
C LEU A 114 14.29 5.18 -5.03
N PRO A 115 15.02 4.08 -4.78
CA PRO A 115 15.28 3.09 -5.80
C PRO A 115 13.96 2.43 -6.23
N ILE A 116 13.87 2.10 -7.51
CA ILE A 116 12.77 1.29 -8.03
C ILE A 116 13.21 -0.16 -7.92
N VAL A 117 12.32 -1.00 -7.43
CA VAL A 117 12.53 -2.44 -7.29
C VAL A 117 11.49 -3.17 -8.13
N GLU A 118 11.90 -4.32 -8.65
CA GLU A 118 11.01 -5.22 -9.36
C GLU A 118 10.53 -6.27 -8.36
N ASP A 119 9.22 -6.34 -8.14
CA ASP A 119 8.54 -7.48 -7.53
C ASP A 119 9.15 -7.94 -6.19
N VAL A 120 9.07 -7.09 -5.17
CA VAL A 120 9.56 -7.44 -3.82
C VAL A 120 8.63 -8.45 -3.13
N ASP A 121 7.37 -8.53 -3.56
CA ASP A 121 6.32 -9.37 -2.98
C ASP A 121 5.81 -10.37 -4.03
N TYR A 122 6.64 -11.37 -4.40
CA TYR A 122 6.23 -12.60 -5.09
C TYR A 122 4.81 -12.98 -4.65
N GLU A 123 3.85 -12.94 -5.58
CA GLU A 123 2.41 -13.25 -5.40
C GLU A 123 1.98 -13.39 -3.94
N THR A 124 2.03 -12.29 -3.20
CA THR A 124 1.82 -12.36 -1.76
C THR A 124 0.34 -12.57 -1.47
N PRO A 125 -0.05 -13.70 -0.85
CA PRO A 125 -1.45 -14.04 -0.64
C PRO A 125 -2.22 -12.93 0.08
N GLY A 126 -3.32 -12.49 -0.53
CA GLY A 126 -4.18 -11.45 0.00
C GLY A 126 -3.61 -10.04 0.02
N SER A 127 -2.49 -9.78 -0.67
CA SER A 127 -1.98 -8.42 -0.79
C SER A 127 -2.84 -7.56 -1.71
N PHE A 128 -2.85 -6.25 -1.44
CA PHE A 128 -3.55 -5.29 -2.27
C PHE A 128 -2.98 -5.25 -3.71
N GLY A 129 -1.65 -5.31 -3.84
CA GLY A 129 -0.97 -5.37 -5.14
C GLY A 129 -1.40 -6.59 -5.97
N THR A 130 -1.47 -7.78 -5.33
CA THR A 130 -1.97 -8.99 -6.00
C THR A 130 -3.43 -8.82 -6.44
N TRP A 131 -4.31 -8.28 -5.58
CA TRP A 131 -5.71 -8.04 -5.91
C TRP A 131 -5.90 -7.07 -7.08
N CYS A 132 -5.07 -6.02 -7.14
CA CYS A 132 -5.01 -5.06 -8.23
C CYS A 132 -4.54 -5.70 -9.54
N ASN A 133 -3.49 -6.53 -9.49
CA ASN A 133 -2.95 -7.23 -10.66
C ASN A 133 -3.99 -8.19 -11.29
N GLU A 134 -4.74 -8.94 -10.48
CA GLU A 134 -5.85 -9.80 -10.95
C GLU A 134 -6.94 -9.02 -11.70
N ARG A 135 -7.04 -7.71 -11.47
CA ARG A 135 -8.01 -6.80 -12.08
C ARG A 135 -7.41 -5.89 -13.15
N GLN A 136 -6.14 -6.08 -13.48
CA GLN A 136 -5.39 -5.21 -14.40
C GLN A 136 -5.47 -3.72 -13.99
N LEU A 137 -5.51 -3.45 -12.68
CA LEU A 137 -5.45 -2.10 -12.12
C LEU A 137 -4.00 -1.80 -11.73
N PRO A 138 -3.30 -0.86 -12.40
CA PRO A 138 -1.96 -0.47 -12.01
C PRO A 138 -1.90 -0.05 -10.53
N CYS A 139 -1.06 -0.71 -9.74
CA CYS A 139 -0.88 -0.44 -8.32
C CYS A 139 0.61 -0.34 -8.03
N ILE A 140 1.06 0.84 -7.60
CA ILE A 140 2.45 1.11 -7.24
C ILE A 140 2.54 1.30 -5.74
N THR A 141 3.47 0.62 -5.09
CA THR A 141 3.72 0.79 -3.65
C THR A 141 4.94 1.67 -3.44
N VAL A 142 4.78 2.80 -2.76
CA VAL A 142 5.90 3.63 -2.32
C VAL A 142 6.19 3.30 -0.86
N GLU A 143 7.27 2.57 -0.63
CA GLU A 143 7.81 2.27 0.69
C GLU A 143 8.80 3.35 1.09
N LEU A 144 8.39 4.26 1.98
CA LEU A 144 9.28 5.27 2.54
C LEU A 144 10.37 4.61 3.42
N PRO A 145 11.51 5.27 3.65
CA PRO A 145 12.51 4.78 4.60
C PRO A 145 12.00 4.87 6.05
N PRO A 146 12.71 4.32 7.04
CA PRO A 146 12.40 4.57 8.45
C PRO A 146 12.72 6.04 8.79
N ILE A 147 11.74 6.93 8.58
CA ILE A 147 11.85 8.38 8.78
C ILE A 147 10.71 8.88 9.68
N SER A 148 10.95 9.97 10.43
CA SER A 148 9.90 10.58 11.25
C SER A 148 8.93 11.38 10.40
N ALA A 149 7.68 11.51 10.85
CA ALA A 149 6.68 12.36 10.18
C ALA A 149 7.18 13.80 9.96
N ASP A 150 7.89 14.38 10.95
CA ASP A 150 8.50 15.71 10.85
C ASP A 150 9.46 15.81 9.65
N LEU A 151 10.40 14.86 9.54
CA LEU A 151 11.35 14.80 8.43
C LEU A 151 10.66 14.51 7.09
N THR A 152 9.59 13.70 7.09
CA THR A 152 8.79 13.43 5.89
C THR A 152 8.16 14.71 5.36
N ILE A 153 7.63 15.57 6.22
CA ILE A 153 7.10 16.88 5.80
C ILE A 153 8.23 17.75 5.24
N GLU A 154 9.35 17.87 5.94
CA GLU A 154 10.46 18.72 5.50
C GLU A 154 11.06 18.28 4.15
N LYS A 155 11.11 16.97 3.87
CA LYS A 155 11.77 16.42 2.68
C LYS A 155 10.85 16.07 1.52
N HIS A 156 9.62 15.66 1.80
CA HIS A 156 8.76 15.01 0.80
C HIS A 156 7.44 15.72 0.55
N LEU A 157 7.12 16.80 1.27
CA LEU A 157 5.86 17.54 1.08
C LEU A 157 5.60 17.90 -0.38
N ASP A 158 6.60 18.44 -1.07
CA ASP A 158 6.48 18.82 -2.48
C ASP A 158 6.27 17.61 -3.41
N ALA A 159 6.84 16.44 -3.07
CA ALA A 159 6.63 15.21 -3.83
C ALA A 159 5.18 14.71 -3.69
N PHE A 160 4.60 14.79 -2.49
CA PHE A 160 3.18 14.50 -2.28
C PHE A 160 2.28 15.49 -3.02
N ILE A 161 2.53 16.80 -2.91
CA ILE A 161 1.75 17.83 -3.63
C ILE A 161 1.81 17.59 -5.13
N ALA A 162 3.00 17.31 -5.67
CA ALA A 162 3.18 17.01 -7.08
C ALA A 162 2.36 15.79 -7.52
N LEU A 163 2.30 14.72 -6.71
CA LEU A 163 1.51 13.52 -7.02
C LEU A 163 0.02 13.82 -7.09
N LEU A 164 -0.51 14.61 -6.15
CA LEU A 164 -1.92 15.01 -6.11
C LEU A 164 -2.38 15.80 -7.35
N GLN A 165 -1.44 16.37 -8.08
CA GLN A 165 -1.65 17.18 -9.28
C GLN A 165 -1.10 16.52 -10.56
N HIS A 166 -0.41 15.39 -10.42
CA HIS A 166 0.27 14.71 -11.52
C HIS A 166 -0.73 14.16 -12.53
N ASP A 167 -0.46 14.36 -13.81
CA ASP A 167 -1.16 13.66 -14.89
C ASP A 167 -0.26 12.52 -15.38
N PRO A 168 -0.65 11.25 -15.22
CA PRO A 168 0.16 10.13 -15.70
C PRO A 168 0.09 9.96 -17.23
N ASP A 169 -0.87 10.61 -17.89
CA ASP A 169 -1.09 10.52 -19.35
C ASP A 169 -0.36 11.64 -20.14
N LEU A 170 0.40 12.52 -19.46
CA LEU A 170 1.24 13.59 -20.04
C LEU A 170 2.72 13.37 -19.70
#